data_AF-A0A955PRI3-F1
#
_entry.id   AF-A0A955PRI3-F1
#
_cell.length_a   1.000
_cell.length_b   1.000
_cell.length_c   1.000
_cell.angle_alpha   90.00
_cell.angle_beta   90.00
_cell.angle_gamma   90.00
#
_symmetry.space_group_name_H-M   'P 1'
#
loop_
_entity.id
_entity.type
_entity.pdbx_description
1 polymer ?
#
loop_
_entity_poly.entity_id
_entity_poly.type
_entity_poly.pdbx_seq_one_letter_code
_entity_poly.pdbx_strand_id
1 'polypeptide(L)'
;VKRFEDEGQNHYLMGLHRNGDRLFYSLSVSPASFSPQRELFPHLDESDLYIVALGWVTEGNRLLGVLYGAGASPALNRNRIFARWLQKKIVLVDEDGREHFASWALGPDRQMVKVPAESKFQGTVKVYGDDGVTLLGETLLPKVGSGEILRVKLEE
;
A
#
# COMPACT_ATOMS: atom_id res chain seq x y z
N VAL A 1 -15.95 -4.24 -9.50
CA VAL A 1 -16.65 -3.85 -8.25
C VAL A 1 -16.48 -4.96 -7.24
N LYS A 2 -16.31 -4.65 -5.95
CA LYS A 2 -16.22 -5.63 -4.87
C LYS A 2 -17.27 -5.31 -3.80
N ARG A 3 -17.89 -6.35 -3.24
CA ARG A 3 -18.88 -6.25 -2.15
C ARG A 3 -18.21 -6.57 -0.80
N PHE A 4 -18.56 -5.81 0.22
CA PHE A 4 -18.23 -5.98 1.62
C PHE A 4 -19.52 -5.93 2.45
N GLU A 5 -19.50 -6.43 3.66
CA GLU A 5 -20.63 -6.45 4.59
C GLU A 5 -20.17 -5.90 5.95
N ASP A 6 -20.85 -4.89 6.47
CA ASP A 6 -20.56 -4.32 7.78
C ASP A 6 -21.88 -4.15 8.54
N GLU A 7 -21.94 -4.68 9.76
CA GLU A 7 -23.16 -4.70 10.60
C GLU A 7 -24.46 -5.14 9.85
N GLY A 8 -24.34 -6.09 8.92
CA GLY A 8 -25.46 -6.61 8.11
C GLY A 8 -25.85 -5.72 6.92
N GLN A 9 -25.16 -4.60 6.68
CA GLN A 9 -25.31 -3.75 5.51
C GLN A 9 -24.27 -4.10 4.44
N ASN A 10 -24.71 -4.21 3.17
CA ASN A 10 -23.78 -4.38 2.06
C ASN A 10 -23.17 -3.03 1.67
N HIS A 11 -21.86 -3.03 1.48
CA HIS A 11 -21.09 -1.94 0.90
C HIS A 11 -20.42 -2.41 -0.40
N TYR A 12 -20.29 -1.50 -1.36
CA TYR A 12 -19.72 -1.77 -2.67
C TYR A 12 -18.60 -0.79 -2.97
N LEU A 13 -17.45 -1.35 -3.34
CA LEU A 13 -16.26 -0.62 -3.78
C LEU A 13 -16.08 -0.83 -5.29
N MET A 14 -16.31 0.23 -6.06
CA MET A 14 -15.99 0.29 -7.48
C MET A 14 -14.59 0.85 -7.65
N GLY A 15 -13.78 0.18 -8.46
CA GLY A 15 -12.51 0.71 -8.95
C GLY A 15 -12.69 1.18 -10.39
N LEU A 16 -12.07 2.30 -10.75
CA LEU A 16 -12.13 2.88 -12.10
C LEU A 16 -10.71 3.22 -12.58
N HIS A 17 -10.46 2.95 -13.86
CA HIS A 17 -9.30 3.46 -14.60
C HIS A 17 -9.80 4.23 -15.82
N ARG A 18 -8.99 5.17 -16.30
CA ARG A 18 -9.30 5.98 -17.50
C ARG A 18 -8.19 5.89 -18.55
N ASN A 19 -7.41 4.80 -18.54
CA ASN A 19 -6.23 4.61 -19.38
C ASN A 19 -5.24 5.77 -19.26
N GLY A 20 -5.13 6.30 -18.05
CA GLY A 20 -4.27 7.43 -17.71
C GLY A 20 -3.39 7.09 -16.51
N ASP A 21 -2.93 8.12 -15.85
CA ASP A 21 -1.87 8.09 -14.85
C ASP A 21 -2.40 7.96 -13.42
N ARG A 22 -3.70 7.65 -13.26
CA ARG A 22 -4.41 7.63 -11.98
C ARG A 22 -5.49 6.55 -11.94
N LEU A 23 -5.68 6.00 -10.75
CA LEU A 23 -6.82 5.17 -10.40
C LEU A 23 -7.81 5.95 -9.54
N PHE A 24 -9.07 5.57 -9.65
CA PHE A 24 -10.16 6.14 -8.88
C PHE A 24 -10.96 5.04 -8.22
N TYR A 25 -11.70 5.38 -7.17
CA TYR A 25 -12.67 4.51 -6.56
C TYR A 25 -13.99 5.24 -6.30
N SER A 26 -15.06 4.47 -6.14
CA SER A 26 -16.34 4.98 -5.66
C SER A 26 -16.97 3.98 -4.70
N LEU A 27 -17.66 4.51 -3.68
CA LEU A 27 -18.36 3.73 -2.67
C LEU A 27 -19.87 3.80 -2.87
N SER A 28 -20.56 2.74 -2.43
CA SER A 28 -22.02 2.70 -2.37
C SER A 28 -22.53 1.67 -1.37
N VAL A 29 -23.80 1.79 -0.98
CA VAL A 29 -24.58 0.73 -0.31
C VAL A 29 -25.46 -0.06 -1.31
N SER A 30 -25.43 0.30 -2.60
CA SER A 30 -26.20 -0.33 -3.67
C SER A 30 -25.30 -0.55 -4.90
N PRO A 31 -25.37 -1.71 -5.57
CA PRO A 31 -24.61 -1.94 -6.79
C PRO A 31 -25.14 -1.15 -8.00
N ALA A 32 -26.32 -0.54 -7.90
CA ALA A 32 -26.97 0.18 -9.00
C ALA A 32 -26.60 1.68 -9.07
N SER A 33 -26.13 2.27 -7.98
CA SER A 33 -25.86 3.71 -7.89
C SER A 33 -24.59 3.96 -7.09
N PHE A 34 -23.62 4.66 -7.64
CA PHE A 34 -22.34 4.94 -6.98
C PHE A 34 -22.20 6.43 -6.66
N SER A 35 -21.54 6.74 -5.54
CA SER A 35 -21.17 8.11 -5.21
C SER A 35 -20.19 8.69 -6.25
N PRO A 36 -19.99 10.03 -6.29
CA PRO A 36 -18.93 10.61 -7.11
C PRO A 36 -17.58 9.95 -6.81
N GLN A 37 -16.86 9.61 -7.87
CA GLN A 37 -15.55 8.97 -7.75
C GLN A 37 -14.56 9.87 -7.02
N ARG A 38 -13.67 9.24 -6.26
CA ARG A 38 -12.52 9.87 -5.60
C ARG A 38 -11.24 9.30 -6.20
N GLU A 39 -10.19 10.09 -6.21
CA GLU A 39 -8.86 9.57 -6.56
C GLU A 39 -8.43 8.53 -5.53
N LEU A 40 -7.92 7.40 -6.02
CA LEU A 40 -7.31 6.36 -5.19
C LEU A 40 -5.81 6.66 -5.04
N PHE A 41 -5.11 6.74 -6.17
CA PHE A 41 -3.72 7.19 -6.25
C PHE A 41 -3.28 7.44 -7.70
N PRO A 42 -2.21 8.22 -7.91
CA PRO A 42 -1.50 8.31 -9.19
C PRO A 42 -0.53 7.15 -9.39
N HIS A 43 -0.01 7.00 -10.61
CA HIS A 43 1.17 6.20 -10.95
C HIS A 43 2.35 6.51 -10.00
N LEU A 44 3.27 5.55 -9.85
CA LEU A 44 4.45 5.70 -9.01
C LEU A 44 5.60 6.35 -9.76
N ASP A 45 5.85 5.89 -10.99
CA ASP A 45 6.96 6.35 -11.82
C ASP A 45 6.66 6.10 -13.32
N GLU A 46 7.62 6.39 -14.19
CA GLU A 46 7.44 6.23 -15.64
C GLU A 46 7.10 4.79 -16.05
N SER A 47 7.38 3.78 -15.23
CA SER A 47 7.12 2.38 -15.56
C SER A 47 5.63 2.00 -15.50
N ASP A 48 4.82 2.74 -14.74
CA ASP A 48 3.38 2.48 -14.53
C ASP A 48 2.46 3.65 -14.95
N LEU A 49 2.95 4.52 -15.84
CA LEU A 49 2.28 5.74 -16.27
C LEU A 49 0.90 5.53 -16.91
N TYR A 50 0.68 4.44 -17.65
CA TYR A 50 -0.59 4.17 -18.34
C TYR A 50 -1.33 2.99 -17.71
N ILE A 51 -2.31 3.28 -16.85
CA ILE A 51 -3.06 2.26 -16.09
C ILE A 51 -4.32 1.85 -16.86
N VAL A 52 -4.39 0.57 -17.25
CA VAL A 52 -5.41 0.02 -18.15
C VAL A 52 -6.32 -1.03 -17.52
N ALA A 53 -6.04 -1.44 -16.29
CA ALA A 53 -6.88 -2.38 -15.55
C ALA A 53 -6.64 -2.25 -14.05
N LEU A 54 -7.63 -2.62 -13.24
CA LEU A 54 -7.47 -2.80 -11.81
C LEU A 54 -8.33 -3.94 -11.27
N GLY A 55 -7.85 -4.56 -10.19
CA GLY A 55 -8.53 -5.59 -9.42
C GLY A 55 -8.23 -5.45 -7.94
N TRP A 56 -9.27 -5.54 -7.11
CA TRP A 56 -9.13 -5.49 -5.66
C TRP A 56 -8.62 -6.82 -5.12
N VAL A 57 -7.64 -6.76 -4.21
CA VAL A 57 -7.17 -7.91 -3.45
C VAL A 57 -7.87 -7.90 -2.10
N THR A 58 -8.50 -9.02 -1.74
CA THR A 58 -9.30 -9.13 -0.52
C THR A 58 -9.07 -10.47 0.16
N GLU A 59 -9.19 -10.48 1.48
CA GLU A 59 -9.30 -11.68 2.31
C GLU A 59 -10.62 -11.63 3.07
N GLY A 60 -11.57 -12.51 2.71
CA GLY A 60 -12.93 -12.44 3.23
C GLY A 60 -13.55 -11.05 3.04
N ASN A 61 -13.89 -10.40 4.14
CA ASN A 61 -14.49 -9.06 4.19
C ASN A 61 -13.47 -7.92 4.35
N ARG A 62 -12.18 -8.19 4.18
CA ARG A 62 -11.10 -7.20 4.33
C ARG A 62 -10.49 -6.83 2.97
N LEU A 63 -10.29 -5.54 2.74
CA LEU A 63 -9.50 -5.04 1.61
C LEU A 63 -8.00 -5.09 1.96
N LEU A 64 -7.21 -5.76 1.13
CA LEU A 64 -5.75 -5.87 1.30
C LEU A 64 -4.99 -4.91 0.38
N GLY A 65 -5.56 -4.56 -0.76
CA GLY A 65 -4.90 -3.69 -1.73
C GLY A 65 -5.51 -3.79 -3.12
N VAL A 66 -4.72 -3.41 -4.11
CA VAL A 66 -5.10 -3.40 -5.52
C VAL A 66 -3.95 -3.92 -6.38
N LEU A 67 -4.28 -4.79 -7.32
CA LEU A 67 -3.44 -5.11 -8.47
C LEU A 67 -3.91 -4.29 -9.65
N TYR A 68 -2.98 -3.75 -10.42
CA TYR A 68 -3.33 -2.96 -11.61
C TYR A 68 -2.40 -3.28 -12.77
N GLY A 69 -2.98 -3.33 -13.96
CA GLY A 69 -2.24 -3.49 -15.21
C GLY A 69 -1.81 -2.11 -15.70
N ALA A 70 -0.51 -1.90 -15.87
CA ALA A 70 0.02 -0.63 -16.35
C ALA A 70 1.30 -0.81 -17.17
N GLY A 71 1.73 0.24 -17.87
CA GLY A 71 3.01 0.28 -18.56
C GLY A 71 3.48 1.70 -18.85
N ALA A 72 4.72 1.83 -19.29
CA ALA A 72 5.36 3.12 -19.61
C ALA A 72 4.87 3.77 -20.92
N SER A 73 3.98 3.11 -21.66
CA SER A 73 3.50 3.54 -22.97
C SER A 73 2.00 3.26 -23.07
N PRO A 74 1.23 4.06 -23.84
CA PRO A 74 -0.18 3.77 -24.07
C PRO A 74 -0.40 2.50 -24.90
N ALA A 75 0.64 1.96 -25.52
CA ALA A 75 0.57 0.68 -26.21
C ALA A 75 0.46 -0.48 -25.21
N LEU A 76 -0.46 -1.42 -25.47
CA LEU A 76 -0.75 -2.53 -24.55
C LEU A 76 0.36 -3.61 -24.49
N ASN A 77 1.39 -3.52 -25.33
CA ASN A 77 2.46 -4.52 -25.47
C ASN A 77 3.59 -4.40 -24.42
N ARG A 78 3.53 -3.40 -23.53
CA ARG A 78 4.48 -3.21 -22.42
C ARG A 78 3.81 -3.29 -21.06
N ASN A 79 2.58 -3.81 -20.99
CA ASN A 79 1.85 -3.92 -19.75
C ASN A 79 2.45 -4.96 -18.81
N ARG A 80 2.50 -4.60 -17.52
CA ARG A 80 2.91 -5.44 -16.40
C ARG A 80 1.85 -5.32 -15.30
N ILE A 81 1.89 -6.25 -14.35
CA ILE A 81 1.05 -6.19 -13.16
C ILE A 81 1.85 -5.50 -12.07
N PHE A 82 1.26 -4.45 -11.51
CA PHE A 82 1.74 -3.73 -10.34
C PHE A 82 0.80 -3.97 -9.17
N ALA A 83 1.28 -3.70 -7.96
CA ALA A 83 0.52 -3.87 -6.74
C ALA A 83 0.71 -2.67 -5.80
N ARG A 84 -0.37 -2.22 -5.18
CA ARG A 84 -0.33 -1.35 -4.00
C ARG A 84 -1.13 -1.97 -2.87
N TRP A 85 -0.52 -2.05 -1.70
CA TRP A 85 -1.08 -2.73 -0.53
C TRP A 85 -1.55 -1.71 0.50
N LEU A 86 -2.68 -1.98 1.14
CA LEU A 86 -3.13 -1.24 2.31
C LEU A 86 -2.41 -1.83 3.53
N GLN A 87 -1.39 -1.13 4.01
CA GLN A 87 -0.51 -1.60 5.09
C GLN A 87 -0.24 -0.48 6.08
N LYS A 88 0.05 -0.86 7.33
CA LYS A 88 0.64 0.03 8.34
C LYS A 88 1.93 0.63 7.83
N LYS A 89 2.20 1.92 8.03
CA LYS A 89 3.46 2.52 7.60
C LYS A 89 4.56 2.28 8.63
N ILE A 90 5.69 1.71 8.20
CA ILE A 90 6.90 1.56 9.02
C ILE A 90 7.88 2.68 8.69
N VAL A 91 8.40 3.34 9.74
CA VAL A 91 9.50 4.31 9.62
C VAL A 91 10.62 3.86 10.55
N LEU A 92 11.83 3.73 10.01
CA LEU A 92 13.02 3.53 10.82
C LEU A 92 13.70 4.88 11.02
N VAL A 93 14.04 5.21 12.25
CA VAL A 93 14.77 6.43 12.60
C VAL A 93 16.15 6.02 13.11
N ASP A 94 17.23 6.45 12.46
CA ASP A 94 18.57 6.15 12.92
C ASP A 94 19.00 7.02 14.13
N GLU A 95 20.20 6.76 14.66
CA GLU A 95 20.76 7.47 15.81
C GLU A 95 20.97 8.98 15.54
N ASP A 96 21.15 9.36 14.27
CA ASP A 96 21.27 10.75 13.82
C ASP A 96 19.89 11.42 13.63
N GLY A 97 18.80 10.68 13.86
CA GLY A 97 17.42 11.17 13.72
C GLY A 97 16.90 11.17 12.29
N ARG A 98 17.60 10.56 11.33
CA ARG A 98 17.17 10.48 9.93
C ARG A 98 16.15 9.36 9.74
N GLU A 99 15.07 9.70 9.04
CA GLU A 99 13.99 8.77 8.72
C GLU A 99 14.28 7.97 7.45
N HIS A 100 14.03 6.67 7.52
CA HIS A 100 14.12 5.72 6.42
C HIS A 100 12.73 5.08 6.22
N PHE A 101 12.19 5.24 5.01
CA PHE A 101 10.88 4.74 4.64
C PHE A 101 10.98 3.41 3.88
N ALA A 102 9.88 2.65 3.86
CA ALA A 102 9.79 1.47 3.02
C ALA A 102 9.99 1.84 1.53
N SER A 103 10.89 1.14 0.86
CA SER A 103 11.15 1.32 -0.58
C SER A 103 10.27 0.45 -1.46
N TRP A 104 9.80 -0.69 -0.93
CA TRP A 104 8.84 -1.57 -1.61
C TRP A 104 8.10 -2.43 -0.58
N ALA A 105 7.12 -3.21 -1.05
CA ALA A 105 6.39 -4.19 -0.27
C ALA A 105 6.36 -5.56 -0.96
N LEU A 106 6.34 -6.62 -0.15
CA LEU A 106 6.22 -8.00 -0.58
C LEU A 106 4.89 -8.55 -0.06
N GLY A 107 3.81 -8.27 -0.79
CA GLY A 107 2.46 -8.57 -0.33
C GLY A 107 1.98 -7.61 0.78
N PRO A 108 0.81 -7.88 1.38
CA PRO A 108 0.14 -6.99 2.34
C PRO A 108 0.76 -6.97 3.75
N ASP A 109 1.68 -7.87 4.06
CA ASP A 109 2.21 -8.00 5.44
C ASP A 109 3.71 -7.73 5.58
N ARG A 110 4.40 -7.40 4.48
CA ARG A 110 5.86 -7.20 4.49
C ARG A 110 6.27 -5.95 3.74
N GLN A 111 7.04 -5.11 4.42
CA GLN A 111 7.73 -3.96 3.84
C GLN A 111 9.23 -4.17 3.86
N MET A 112 9.93 -3.55 2.92
CA MET A 112 11.38 -3.50 2.91
C MET A 112 11.83 -2.06 3.04
N VAL A 113 12.69 -1.83 4.02
CA VAL A 113 13.34 -0.54 4.22
C VAL A 113 14.79 -0.69 3.77
N LYS A 114 15.23 0.17 2.86
CA LYS A 114 16.66 0.24 2.51
C LYS A 114 17.35 1.08 3.57
N VAL A 115 18.31 0.47 4.26
CA VAL A 115 19.19 1.14 5.21
C VAL A 115 20.62 1.21 4.64
N PRO A 116 21.45 2.19 5.04
CA PRO A 116 22.83 2.29 4.58
C PRO A 116 23.61 0.98 4.79
N ALA A 117 24.36 0.54 3.77
CA ALA A 117 24.96 -0.80 3.72
C ALA A 117 26.14 -1.01 4.68
N GLU A 118 26.75 0.07 5.17
CA GLU A 118 28.08 0.02 5.78
C GLU A 118 28.09 -0.29 7.29
N SER A 119 26.93 -0.42 7.92
CA SER A 119 26.86 -0.86 9.31
C SER A 119 25.52 -1.50 9.64
N LYS A 120 25.50 -2.36 10.66
CA LYS A 120 24.24 -2.84 11.23
C LYS A 120 23.43 -1.62 11.70
N PHE A 121 22.18 -1.52 11.27
CA PHE A 121 21.28 -0.43 11.62
C PHE A 121 20.90 -0.51 13.09
N GLN A 122 20.88 0.65 13.77
CA GLN A 122 20.41 0.81 15.14
C GLN A 122 19.60 2.11 15.21
N GLY A 123 18.55 2.12 16.02
CA GLY A 123 17.66 3.27 16.10
C GLY A 123 16.27 2.90 16.63
N THR A 124 15.24 3.55 16.11
CA THR A 124 13.85 3.39 16.53
C THR A 124 12.98 2.91 15.37
N VAL A 125 12.09 1.93 15.59
CA VAL A 125 10.95 1.68 14.69
C VAL A 125 9.78 2.51 15.16
N LYS A 126 9.14 3.22 14.24
CA LYS A 126 7.80 3.77 14.41
C LYS A 126 6.83 3.05 13.50
N VAL A 127 5.69 2.68 14.06
CA VAL A 127 4.60 2.00 13.34
C VAL A 127 3.41 2.94 13.30
N TYR A 128 2.98 3.32 12.12
CA TYR A 128 1.80 4.13 11.90
C TYR A 128 0.65 3.26 11.38
N GLY A 129 -0.57 3.74 11.56
CA GLY A 129 -1.79 3.12 11.04
C GLY A 129 -1.82 3.06 9.53
N ASP A 130 -2.87 2.43 9.03
CA ASP A 130 -3.10 2.27 7.58
C ASP A 130 -3.46 3.62 6.93
N ASP A 131 -3.75 4.65 7.73
CA ASP A 131 -3.87 6.06 7.32
C ASP A 131 -2.51 6.75 7.08
N GLY A 132 -1.41 6.11 7.48
CA GLY A 132 -0.04 6.62 7.35
C GLY A 132 0.32 7.77 8.30
N VAL A 133 -0.57 8.15 9.22
CA VAL A 133 -0.44 9.34 10.08
C VAL A 133 -0.60 9.01 11.57
N THR A 134 -1.52 8.12 11.94
CA THR A 134 -1.74 7.76 13.34
C THR A 134 -0.60 6.90 13.86
N LEU A 135 0.20 7.38 14.82
CA LEU A 135 1.24 6.56 15.46
C LEU A 135 0.58 5.49 16.33
N LEU A 136 0.87 4.22 16.04
CA LEU A 136 0.37 3.07 16.79
C LEU A 136 1.36 2.58 17.85
N GLY A 137 2.65 2.84 17.66
CA GLY A 137 3.68 2.48 18.62
C GLY A 137 5.08 2.75 18.10
N GLU A 138 6.03 2.78 19.03
CA GLU A 138 7.45 2.92 18.72
C GLU A 138 8.29 2.09 19.69
N THR A 139 9.45 1.62 19.23
CA THR A 139 10.38 0.86 20.07
C THR A 139 11.81 0.96 19.54
N LEU A 140 12.78 0.77 20.44
CA LEU A 140 14.19 0.70 20.06
C LEU A 140 14.46 -0.59 19.29
N LEU A 141 15.12 -0.44 18.14
CA LEU A 141 15.68 -1.56 17.41
C LEU A 141 17.03 -1.94 17.98
N PRO A 142 17.24 -3.22 18.30
CA PRO A 142 18.59 -3.73 18.47
C PRO A 142 19.36 -3.61 17.14
N LYS A 143 20.66 -3.80 17.21
CA LYS A 143 21.54 -3.70 16.04
C LYS A 143 21.20 -4.78 14.99
N VAL A 144 20.61 -4.40 13.86
CA VAL A 144 20.12 -5.32 12.81
C VAL A 144 20.96 -5.23 11.53
N GLY A 145 21.31 -6.38 10.97
CA GLY A 145 22.07 -6.50 9.73
C GLY A 145 21.22 -6.44 8.46
N SER A 146 21.91 -6.33 7.31
CA SER A 146 21.28 -6.44 5.99
C SER A 146 20.64 -7.82 5.79
N GLY A 147 19.42 -7.84 5.25
CA GLY A 147 18.67 -9.08 4.97
C GLY A 147 17.96 -9.68 6.18
N GLU A 148 18.09 -9.10 7.38
CA GLU A 148 17.34 -9.55 8.54
C GLU A 148 15.84 -9.27 8.40
N ILE A 149 15.02 -10.22 8.88
CA ILE A 149 13.57 -10.13 8.86
C ILE A 149 13.10 -9.86 10.29
N LEU A 150 12.48 -8.70 10.49
CA LEU A 150 11.92 -8.31 11.77
C LEU A 150 10.41 -8.52 11.76
N ARG A 151 9.89 -9.11 12.83
CA ARG A 151 8.45 -9.21 13.06
C ARG A 151 8.04 -8.13 14.05
N VAL A 152 7.18 -7.24 13.60
CA VAL A 152 6.57 -6.21 14.44
C VAL A 152 5.27 -6.77 15.01
N LYS A 153 5.11 -6.65 16.33
CA LYS A 153 3.86 -6.96 17.03
C LYS A 153 3.48 -5.73 17.85
N LEU A 154 2.25 -5.25 17.66
CA LEU A 154 1.66 -4.22 18.51
C LEU A 154 1.02 -4.93 19.71
N GLU A 155 1.20 -4.38 20.90
CA GLU A 155 0.43 -4.82 22.07
C GLU A 155 -0.99 -4.26 21.93
N GLU A 156 -1.99 -5.13 22.15
CA GLU A 156 -3.42 -4.80 22.07
C GLU A 156 -3.92 -4.16 23.37
#